data_AF-A0A3A6W8Q3-F1
#
_entry.id   AF-A0A3A6W8Q3-F1
#
_cell.length_a   1.000
_cell.length_b   1.000
_cell.length_c   1.000
_cell.angle_alpha   90.00
_cell.angle_beta   90.00
_cell.angle_gamma   90.00
#
_symmetry.space_group_name_H-M   'P 1'
#
loop_
_entity.id
_entity.type
_entity.pdbx_description
1 polymer ?
#
loop_
_entity_poly.entity_id
_entity_poly.type
_entity_poly.pdbx_seq_one_letter_code
_entity_poly.pdbx_strand_id
1 'polypeptide(L)'
;MQIDVSARLGGIDFAPKDVLTEIIQNVRTIISTTQFSVPLDRRFGIDGTVIDLPLPVAMARISAEVIRAITEYEPRCRVVSVDFESTEATDAEEGHLLPKVSIAIKDEWLESVGGYESV
;
A
#
# COMPACT_ATOMS: atom_id res chain seq x y z
N MET A 1 -16.47 -4.07 -2.30
CA MET A 1 -15.94 -2.71 -2.51
C MET A 1 -14.44 -2.81 -2.77
N GLN A 2 -13.94 -2.28 -3.89
CA GLN A 2 -12.53 -2.27 -4.27
C GLN A 2 -12.04 -0.82 -4.35
N ILE A 3 -10.85 -0.56 -3.83
CA ILE A 3 -10.29 0.79 -3.71
C ILE A 3 -8.81 0.74 -4.04
N ASP A 4 -8.36 1.70 -4.83
CA ASP A 4 -6.97 1.84 -5.20
C ASP A 4 -6.23 2.78 -4.24
N VAL A 5 -5.09 2.33 -3.71
CA VAL A 5 -4.24 3.08 -2.79
C VAL A 5 -2.82 3.11 -3.36
N SER A 6 -2.28 4.32 -3.58
CA SER A 6 -0.89 4.49 -4.01
C SER A 6 0.03 4.91 -2.87
N ALA A 7 1.32 4.66 -3.04
CA ALA A 7 2.36 4.99 -2.06
C ALA A 7 2.69 6.50 -1.95
N ARG A 8 1.95 7.37 -2.65
CA ARG A 8 2.15 8.82 -2.56
C ARG A 8 1.74 9.34 -1.19
N LEU A 9 2.68 9.98 -0.49
CA LEU A 9 2.43 10.59 0.80
C LEU A 9 1.54 11.84 0.66
N GLY A 10 0.60 11.98 1.59
CA GLY A 10 -0.30 13.14 1.69
C GLY A 10 -0.44 13.58 3.14
N GLY A 11 -1.37 14.50 3.41
CA GLY A 11 -1.70 14.89 4.79
C GLY A 11 -2.15 13.67 5.61
N ILE A 12 -1.76 13.65 6.89
CA ILE A 12 -2.14 12.60 7.85
C ILE A 12 -3.26 13.16 8.73
N ASP A 13 -4.38 12.44 8.80
CA ASP A 13 -5.46 12.70 9.76
C ASP A 13 -5.32 11.73 10.94
N PHE A 14 -5.12 12.29 12.13
CA PHE A 14 -4.98 11.51 13.37
C PHE A 14 -6.34 11.17 14.02
N ALA A 15 -7.43 11.80 13.56
CA ALA A 15 -8.78 11.55 14.05
C ALA A 15 -9.75 11.37 12.85
N PRO A 16 -9.52 10.33 12.01
CA PRO A 16 -10.36 10.08 10.85
C PRO A 16 -11.81 9.84 11.29
N LYS A 17 -12.74 10.44 10.55
CA LYS A 17 -14.18 10.32 10.83
C LYS A 17 -14.75 8.95 10.44
N ASP A 18 -14.12 8.32 9.44
CA ASP A 18 -14.59 7.08 8.81
C ASP A 18 -13.50 6.01 8.88
N VAL A 19 -13.90 4.77 9.16
CA VAL A 19 -13.01 3.59 9.17
C VAL A 19 -12.33 3.38 7.82
N LEU A 20 -13.00 3.77 6.72
CA LEU A 20 -12.43 3.62 5.39
C LEU A 20 -11.19 4.50 5.20
N THR A 21 -11.29 5.76 5.61
CA THR A 21 -10.19 6.73 5.54
C THR A 21 -9.02 6.29 6.40
N GLU A 22 -9.30 5.72 7.58
CA GLU A 22 -8.29 5.09 8.44
C GLU A 22 -7.55 3.95 7.71
N ILE A 23 -8.30 2.99 7.13
CA ILE A 23 -7.70 1.85 6.40
C ILE A 23 -6.84 2.33 5.23
N ILE A 24 -7.33 3.27 4.41
CA ILE A 24 -6.57 3.82 3.28
C ILE A 24 -5.26 4.47 3.76
N GLN A 25 -5.32 5.25 4.84
CA GLN A 25 -4.14 5.89 5.41
C GLN A 25 -3.14 4.87 5.98
N ASN A 26 -3.61 3.85 6.67
CA ASN A 26 -2.77 2.79 7.22
C ASN A 26 -2.08 2.01 6.10
N VAL A 27 -2.82 1.58 5.07
CA VAL A 27 -2.26 0.90 3.90
C VAL A 27 -1.21 1.77 3.21
N ARG A 28 -1.50 3.05 2.97
CA ARG A 28 -0.52 4.00 2.41
C ARG A 28 0.74 4.09 3.26
N THR A 29 0.59 4.13 4.59
CA THR A 29 1.71 4.21 5.53
C THR A 29 2.58 2.96 5.44
N ILE A 30 1.97 1.77 5.38
CA ILE A 30 2.68 0.49 5.26
C ILE A 30 3.50 0.44 3.97
N ILE A 31 2.91 0.75 2.81
CA ILE A 31 3.58 0.58 1.51
C ILE A 31 4.62 1.67 1.20
N SER A 32 4.56 2.82 1.88
CA SER A 32 5.52 3.92 1.71
C SER A 32 6.69 3.88 2.69
N THR A 33 6.60 3.07 3.75
CA THR A 33 7.63 2.98 4.78
C THR A 33 8.69 1.94 4.40
N THR A 34 9.97 2.30 4.49
CA THR A 34 11.07 1.36 4.32
C THR A 34 11.30 0.55 5.60
N GLN A 35 11.57 -0.76 5.47
CA GLN A 35 11.93 -1.62 6.60
C GLN A 35 13.11 -1.06 7.40
N PHE A 36 13.17 -1.42 8.68
CA PHE A 36 14.15 -0.94 9.67
C PHE A 36 14.03 0.53 10.08
N SER A 37 13.18 1.34 9.45
CA SER A 37 13.01 2.76 9.81
C SER A 37 12.19 2.97 11.10
N VAL A 38 11.31 2.03 11.42
CA VAL A 38 10.42 2.11 12.60
C VAL A 38 11.11 1.51 13.83
N PRO A 39 11.25 2.26 14.93
CA PRO A 39 11.78 1.71 16.18
C PRO A 39 10.87 0.61 16.73
N LEU A 40 11.48 -0.38 17.40
CA LEU A 40 10.80 -1.52 18.06
C LEU A 40 10.06 -2.50 17.13
N ASP A 41 9.73 -2.12 15.88
CA ASP A 41 9.26 -3.02 14.84
C ASP A 41 10.07 -2.86 13.55
N ARG A 42 11.07 -3.74 13.39
CA ARG A 42 11.98 -3.72 12.24
C ARG A 42 11.40 -4.35 10.97
N ARG A 43 10.33 -5.15 11.10
CA ARG A 43 9.70 -5.86 9.97
C ARG A 43 8.64 -5.01 9.27
N PHE A 44 8.29 -3.87 9.86
CA PHE A 44 7.31 -2.94 9.32
C PHE A 44 7.81 -2.27 8.05
N GLY A 45 6.97 -2.25 7.01
CA GLY A 45 7.26 -1.62 5.72
C GLY A 45 7.79 -2.58 4.65
N ILE A 46 8.31 -1.99 3.57
CA ILE A 46 8.83 -2.68 2.39
C ILE A 46 10.36 -2.78 2.44
N ASP A 47 10.89 -3.94 2.04
CA ASP A 47 12.32 -4.18 1.98
C ASP A 47 13.00 -3.29 0.92
N GLY A 48 13.96 -2.49 1.34
CA GLY A 48 14.72 -1.58 0.49
C GLY A 48 15.82 -2.24 -0.34
N THR A 49 16.12 -3.53 -0.12
CA THR A 49 17.15 -4.26 -0.91
C THR A 49 16.80 -4.41 -2.39
N VAL A 50 15.58 -4.05 -2.79
CA VAL A 50 15.08 -4.14 -4.17
C VAL A 50 15.66 -3.09 -5.12
N ILE A 51 16.33 -2.05 -4.61
CA ILE A 51 16.81 -0.90 -5.40
C ILE A 51 17.86 -1.28 -6.47
N ASP A 52 18.69 -2.28 -6.19
CA ASP A 52 19.75 -2.73 -7.09
C ASP A 52 19.32 -3.90 -7.99
N LEU A 53 18.05 -4.33 -7.90
CA LEU A 53 17.54 -5.45 -8.69
C LEU A 53 17.09 -4.97 -10.08
N PRO A 54 17.19 -5.83 -11.10
CA PRO A 54 16.56 -5.57 -12.38
C PRO A 54 15.06 -5.30 -12.21
N LEU A 55 14.52 -4.32 -12.95
CA LEU A 55 13.13 -3.85 -12.79
C LEU A 55 12.09 -4.98 -12.67
N PRO A 56 12.07 -6.03 -13.52
CA PRO A 56 11.07 -7.09 -13.40
C PRO A 56 11.16 -7.87 -12.08
N VAL A 57 12.38 -8.04 -11.56
CA VAL A 57 12.63 -8.74 -10.30
C VAL A 57 12.25 -7.85 -9.12
N ALA A 58 12.59 -6.55 -9.18
CA ALA A 58 12.21 -5.57 -8.19
C ALA A 58 10.68 -5.48 -8.06
N MET A 59 9.96 -5.37 -9.18
CA MET A 59 8.49 -5.33 -9.20
C MET A 59 7.89 -6.58 -8.55
N ALA A 60 8.34 -7.78 -8.93
CA ALA A 60 7.84 -9.03 -8.37
C ALA A 60 8.08 -9.12 -6.84
N ARG A 61 9.27 -8.69 -6.37
CA ARG A 61 9.58 -8.68 -4.94
C ARG A 61 8.76 -7.66 -4.17
N ILE A 62 8.63 -6.43 -4.69
CA ILE A 62 7.80 -5.38 -4.07
C ILE A 62 6.36 -5.87 -3.96
N SER A 63 5.79 -6.47 -5.01
CA SER A 63 4.42 -7.00 -4.96
C SER A 63 4.25 -8.06 -3.87
N ALA A 64 5.20 -8.99 -3.73
CA ALA A 64 5.15 -10.01 -2.68
C ALA A 64 5.24 -9.39 -1.27
N GLU A 65 6.13 -8.42 -1.07
CA GLU A 65 6.30 -7.72 0.22
C GLU A 65 5.09 -6.87 0.57
N VAL A 66 4.49 -6.18 -0.40
CA VAL A 66 3.27 -5.40 -0.20
C VAL A 66 2.12 -6.31 0.26
N ILE A 67 1.93 -7.46 -0.40
CA ILE A 67 0.89 -8.42 -0.01
C ILE A 67 1.14 -8.92 1.42
N ARG A 68 2.38 -9.28 1.75
CA ARG A 68 2.76 -9.74 3.09
C ARG A 68 2.48 -8.65 4.14
N ALA A 69 3.00 -7.45 3.92
CA ALA A 69 2.93 -6.35 4.88
C ALA A 69 1.48 -5.91 5.13
N ILE A 70 0.64 -5.80 4.09
CA ILE A 70 -0.77 -5.46 4.26
C ILE A 70 -1.51 -6.58 5.01
N THR A 71 -1.23 -7.84 4.70
CA THR A 71 -1.85 -8.99 5.39
C THR A 71 -1.49 -9.03 6.88
N GLU A 72 -0.27 -8.63 7.24
CA GLU A 72 0.24 -8.64 8.62
C GLU A 72 -0.24 -7.42 9.42
N TYR A 73 -0.19 -6.22 8.82
CA TYR A 73 -0.40 -4.95 9.53
C TYR A 73 -1.79 -4.32 9.34
N GLU A 74 -2.54 -4.66 8.28
CA GLU A 74 -3.90 -4.17 8.06
C GLU A 74 -4.86 -5.33 7.75
N PRO A 75 -5.25 -6.14 8.76
CA PRO A 75 -6.04 -7.35 8.55
C PRO A 75 -7.49 -7.07 8.14
N ARG A 76 -7.98 -5.82 8.18
CA ARG A 76 -9.35 -5.47 7.81
C ARG A 76 -9.59 -5.45 6.30
N CYS A 77 -8.52 -5.38 5.50
CA CYS A 77 -8.58 -5.43 4.05
C CYS A 77 -7.89 -6.69 3.49
N ARG A 78 -8.14 -6.96 2.21
CA ARG A 78 -7.46 -7.98 1.40
C ARG A 78 -6.89 -7.31 0.16
N VAL A 79 -5.70 -7.71 -0.25
CA VAL A 79 -5.11 -7.25 -1.50
C VAL A 79 -5.77 -7.98 -2.67
N VAL A 80 -6.20 -7.22 -3.69
CA VAL A 80 -6.79 -7.73 -4.93
C VAL A 80 -5.73 -7.78 -6.03
N SER A 81 -5.01 -6.68 -6.21
CA SER A 81 -3.87 -6.59 -7.14
C SER A 81 -2.82 -5.61 -6.62
N VAL A 82 -1.60 -5.79 -7.10
CA VAL A 82 -0.51 -4.84 -6.94
C VAL A 82 -0.02 -4.47 -8.32
N ASP A 83 -0.23 -3.22 -8.68
CA ASP A 83 0.20 -2.59 -9.91
C ASP A 83 1.24 -1.51 -9.60
N PHE A 84 1.82 -0.90 -10.63
CA PHE A 84 2.78 0.19 -10.47
C PHE A 84 2.30 1.38 -11.29
N GLU A 85 2.32 2.57 -10.70
CA GLU A 85 1.93 3.79 -11.42
C GLU A 85 2.97 4.10 -12.50
N SER A 86 2.55 4.06 -13.77
CA SER A 86 3.30 4.62 -14.89
C SER A 86 2.90 6.09 -15.06
N THR A 87 3.54 6.99 -14.30
CA THR A 87 3.14 8.42 -14.37
C THR A 87 3.64 9.06 -15.66
N GLU A 88 4.83 8.69 -16.16
CA GLU A 88 5.30 8.92 -17.54
C GLU A 88 6.27 7.80 -17.98
N ALA A 89 6.55 7.67 -19.29
CA ALA A 89 7.52 6.69 -19.80
C ALA A 89 8.93 6.89 -19.20
N THR A 90 9.29 8.13 -18.92
CA THR A 90 10.55 8.56 -18.33
C THR A 90 10.75 8.06 -16.91
N ASP A 91 9.71 8.01 -16.07
CA ASP A 91 9.83 7.58 -14.66
C ASP A 91 10.22 6.10 -14.54
N ALA A 92 9.61 5.24 -15.38
CA ALA A 92 9.95 3.81 -15.40
C ALA A 92 11.34 3.56 -16.01
N GLU A 93 11.73 4.37 -17.00
CA GLU A 93 13.07 4.35 -17.60
C GLU A 93 14.15 4.88 -16.63
N GLU A 94 13.79 5.80 -15.73
CA GLU A 94 14.62 6.34 -14.65
C GLU A 94 14.64 5.44 -13.39
N GLY A 95 13.85 4.36 -13.37
CA GLY A 95 13.84 3.36 -12.31
C GLY A 95 12.93 3.69 -11.12
N HIS A 96 12.01 4.65 -11.27
CA HIS A 96 11.03 4.99 -10.25
C HIS A 96 9.87 4.00 -10.24
N LEU A 97 9.80 3.17 -9.19
CA LEU A 97 8.70 2.23 -8.95
C LEU A 97 7.78 2.75 -7.86
N LEU A 98 6.58 3.18 -8.25
CA LEU A 98 5.52 3.61 -7.33
C LEU A 98 4.42 2.54 -7.27
N PRO A 99 4.34 1.73 -6.20
CA PRO A 99 3.32 0.71 -6.11
C PRO A 99 1.93 1.33 -5.91
N LYS A 100 0.96 0.79 -6.65
CA LYS A 100 -0.47 1.07 -6.56
C LYS A 100 -1.19 -0.23 -6.21
N VAL A 101 -1.84 -0.26 -5.06
CA VAL A 101 -2.47 -1.46 -4.51
C VAL A 101 -3.98 -1.32 -4.60
N SER A 102 -4.64 -2.27 -5.27
CA SER A 102 -6.09 -2.41 -5.16
C SER A 102 -6.41 -3.27 -3.94
N ILE A 103 -7.11 -2.71 -2.98
CA ILE A 103 -7.59 -3.40 -1.78
C ILE A 103 -9.10 -3.60 -1.83
N ALA A 104 -9.58 -4.66 -1.20
CA ALA A 104 -10.98 -4.88 -0.92
C ALA A 104 -11.19 -5.03 0.58
N ILE A 105 -12.25 -4.45 1.12
CA ILE A 105 -12.58 -4.55 2.54
C ILE A 105 -13.27 -5.89 2.79
N LYS A 106 -12.92 -6.56 3.89
CA LYS A 106 -13.53 -7.83 4.28
C LYS A 106 -14.98 -7.60 4.75
N ASP A 107 -15.83 -8.59 4.48
CA ASP A 107 -17.28 -8.47 4.71
C ASP A 107 -17.64 -8.16 6.16
N GLU A 108 -16.92 -8.74 7.12
CA GLU A 108 -17.01 -8.49 8.56
C GLU A 108 -16.78 -7.02 8.98
N TRP A 109 -16.11 -6.23 8.13
CA TRP A 109 -15.85 -4.81 8.38
C TRP A 109 -16.71 -3.88 7.52
N LEU A 110 -17.48 -4.40 6.55
CA LEU A 110 -18.26 -3.59 5.61
C LEU A 110 -19.34 -2.72 6.28
N GLU A 111 -19.93 -3.20 7.37
CA GLU A 111 -20.96 -2.45 8.11
C GLU A 111 -20.37 -1.21 8.81
N SER A 112 -19.06 -1.23 9.10
CA SER A 112 -18.35 -0.14 9.79
C SER A 112 -17.80 0.96 8.88
N VAL A 113 -17.72 0.71 7.57
CA VAL A 113 -17.10 1.63 6.59
C VAL A 113 -18.05 2.63 5.95
N GLY A 114 -19.33 2.68 6.37
CA GLY A 114 -20.28 3.76 6.12
C GLY A 114 -20.06 4.59 4.83
N GLY A 115 -20.70 4.19 3.73
CA GLY A 115 -21.11 5.10 2.66
C GLY A 115 -20.02 5.86 1.88
N TYR A 116 -19.13 5.14 1.19
CA TYR A 116 -18.48 5.68 -0.01
C TYR A 116 -18.97 4.87 -1.22
N GLU A 117 -19.81 5.52 -2.06
CA GLU A 117 -20.20 4.94 -3.34
C GLU A 117 -18.98 4.83 -4.25
N SER A 118 -18.77 3.64 -4.79
CA SER A 118 -17.73 3.32 -5.76
C SER A 118 -17.89 4.18 -7.02
N VAL A 119 -16.84 4.93 -7.37
CA VAL A 119 -16.62 5.39 -8.75
C VAL A 119 -15.77 4.36 -9.47
#